data_AF-A0A9D6HP48-F1
#
_entry.id   AF-A0A9D6HP48-F1
#
_cell.length_a   1.000
_cell.length_b   1.000
_cell.length_c   1.000
_cell.angle_alpha   90.00
_cell.angle_beta   90.00
_cell.angle_gamma   90.00
#
_symmetry.space_group_name_H-M   'P 1'
#
loop_
_entity.id
_entity.type
_entity.pdbx_description
1 polymer ?
#
loop_
_entity_poly.entity_id
_entity_poly.type
_entity_poly.pdbx_seq_one_letter_code
_entity_poly.pdbx_strand_id
1 'polypeptide(L)'
;MKPFVVNRYGRIVFPFNFFPALDFSVFETLDQFAAVIKRDFEEKAPTETDIVARLEARAYGGRYDLLRDLALNLFWVNRYALTMYEKRPTRWRDVPRGRDDLFLPVFRPWDGEELTAAIETGYRALPPSWDEGTEDRISRILLDVFRHKKGAGAELPALKPTVAEILADPKHLTYHLLAWDPDYPGYGPDDIIESTHRVPELEALTRQAMVLHNQYRWDRAKTRAIEVGKLHDDDFVVVFYPRNDDVLEFIRRVRGGRRARPRRPAPLPSWAPERPYPPIDVRARFSVMPRLESLAVYKGELVCTNDDLIANTAYCWSPMTGKEIEAKTGIEQRLYTQLDLD
;
A
#
# COMPACT_ATOMS: atom_id res chain seq x y z
N MET A 1 11.87 -9.88 -1.73
CA MET A 1 10.68 -10.73 -1.95
C MET A 1 10.66 -11.11 -3.41
N LYS A 2 10.35 -12.37 -3.77
CA LYS A 2 10.25 -12.77 -5.18
C LYS A 2 9.18 -11.92 -5.88
N PRO A 3 9.34 -11.59 -7.17
CA PRO A 3 8.38 -10.77 -7.91
C PRO A 3 6.96 -11.36 -7.90
N PHE A 4 6.86 -12.69 -7.85
CA PHE A 4 5.63 -13.42 -7.61
C PHE A 4 5.90 -14.71 -6.81
N VAL A 5 4.84 -15.28 -6.25
CA VAL A 5 4.82 -16.59 -5.61
C VAL A 5 3.69 -17.44 -6.20
N VAL A 6 3.77 -18.76 -6.03
CA VAL A 6 2.67 -19.67 -6.40
C VAL A 6 2.05 -20.17 -5.11
N ASN A 7 0.75 -19.94 -4.95
CA ASN A 7 0.03 -20.36 -3.76
C ASN A 7 -0.24 -21.89 -3.77
N ARG A 8 -0.80 -22.43 -2.69
CA ARG A 8 -1.10 -23.87 -2.56
C ARG A 8 -2.09 -24.40 -3.59
N TYR A 9 -2.79 -23.51 -4.28
CA TYR A 9 -3.73 -23.83 -5.36
C TYR A 9 -3.10 -23.78 -6.75
N GLY A 10 -1.78 -23.55 -6.84
CA GLY A 10 -1.07 -23.46 -8.12
C GLY A 10 -1.29 -22.13 -8.87
N ARG A 11 -1.85 -21.10 -8.21
CA ARG A 11 -2.12 -19.79 -8.82
C ARG A 11 -1.02 -18.79 -8.49
N ILE A 12 -0.71 -17.93 -9.45
CA ILE A 12 0.26 -16.84 -9.27
C ILE A 12 -0.33 -15.78 -8.34
N VAL A 13 0.48 -15.36 -7.38
CA VAL A 13 0.21 -14.23 -6.49
C VAL A 13 1.36 -13.22 -6.61
N PHE A 14 1.03 -11.94 -6.64
CA PHE A 14 1.99 -10.82 -6.68
C PHE A 14 1.98 -10.09 -5.33
N PRO A 15 2.80 -10.51 -4.34
CA PRO A 15 2.81 -9.92 -3.01
C PRO A 15 2.97 -8.39 -2.97
N PHE A 16 3.75 -7.84 -3.88
CA PHE A 16 3.99 -6.40 -3.99
C PHE A 16 2.73 -5.57 -4.25
N ASN A 17 1.67 -6.18 -4.79
CA ASN A 17 0.43 -5.47 -5.11
C ASN A 17 -0.40 -5.14 -3.86
N PHE A 18 -0.22 -5.90 -2.78
CA PHE A 18 -0.92 -5.68 -1.51
C PHE A 18 0.03 -5.40 -0.34
N PHE A 19 1.33 -5.67 -0.45
CA PHE A 19 2.36 -5.15 0.45
C PHE A 19 3.16 -4.05 -0.26
N PRO A 20 2.79 -2.76 -0.09
CA PRO A 20 3.51 -1.67 -0.73
C PRO A 20 4.98 -1.69 -0.35
N ALA A 21 5.85 -1.91 -1.34
CA ALA A 21 7.29 -1.78 -1.19
C ALA A 21 7.79 -0.88 -2.31
N LEU A 22 8.27 0.30 -1.94
CA LEU A 22 8.89 1.23 -2.87
C LEU A 22 10.41 1.07 -2.77
N ASP A 23 11.08 1.18 -3.91
CA ASP A 23 12.53 1.28 -3.94
C ASP A 23 12.93 2.72 -3.57
N PHE A 24 13.39 2.93 -2.34
CA PHE A 24 13.80 4.26 -1.87
C PHE A 24 15.16 4.72 -2.41
N SER A 25 15.89 3.84 -3.12
CA SER A 25 17.16 4.20 -3.76
C SER A 25 16.98 5.14 -4.95
N VAL A 26 15.77 5.20 -5.53
CA VAL A 26 15.42 6.04 -6.70
C VAL A 26 15.00 7.46 -6.34
N PHE A 27 14.64 7.73 -5.08
CA PHE A 27 14.17 9.05 -4.64
C PHE A 27 15.33 9.90 -4.12
N GLU A 28 15.69 10.95 -4.83
CA GLU A 28 16.70 11.92 -4.39
C GLU A 28 16.11 12.94 -3.41
N THR A 29 14.84 13.34 -3.60
CA THR A 29 14.19 14.42 -2.83
C THR A 29 12.84 14.00 -2.26
N LEU A 30 12.34 14.77 -1.29
CA LEU A 30 11.00 14.58 -0.74
C LEU A 30 9.92 14.82 -1.79
N ASP A 31 10.12 15.77 -2.71
CA ASP A 31 9.16 16.09 -3.76
C ASP A 31 8.98 14.95 -4.75
N GLN A 32 10.07 14.25 -5.12
CA GLN A 32 9.99 13.07 -5.99
C GLN A 32 9.19 11.95 -5.32
N PHE A 33 9.44 11.72 -4.03
CA PHE A 33 8.67 10.76 -3.25
C PHE A 33 7.20 11.17 -3.13
N ALA A 34 6.93 12.44 -2.81
CA ALA A 34 5.58 12.98 -2.70
C ALA A 34 4.80 12.87 -4.02
N ALA A 35 5.46 13.05 -5.17
CA ALA A 35 4.84 12.87 -6.48
C ALA A 35 4.40 11.42 -6.73
N VAL A 36 5.22 10.43 -6.34
CA VAL A 36 4.84 9.01 -6.44
C VAL A 36 3.70 8.68 -5.48
N ILE A 37 3.77 9.16 -4.24
CA ILE A 37 2.70 8.97 -3.26
C ILE A 37 1.38 9.58 -3.74
N LYS A 38 1.43 10.78 -4.34
CA LYS A 38 0.27 11.43 -4.92
C LYS A 38 -0.35 10.59 -6.03
N ARG A 39 0.46 10.12 -6.99
CA ARG A 39 0.01 9.31 -8.12
C ARG A 39 -0.59 7.96 -7.69
N ASP A 40 0.09 7.26 -6.79
CA ASP A 40 -0.23 5.86 -6.46
C ASP A 40 -1.28 5.72 -5.35
N PHE A 41 -1.44 6.74 -4.49
CA PHE A 41 -2.39 6.71 -3.38
C PHE A 41 -3.44 7.81 -3.46
N GLU A 42 -3.02 9.07 -3.59
CA GLU A 42 -3.92 10.22 -3.41
C GLU A 42 -4.89 10.43 -4.57
N GLU A 43 -4.40 10.44 -5.82
CA GLU A 43 -5.24 10.67 -7.01
C GLU A 43 -6.23 9.52 -7.28
N LYS A 44 -6.07 8.39 -6.59
CA LYS A 44 -6.92 7.20 -6.73
C LYS A 44 -7.90 7.02 -5.58
N ALA A 45 -7.62 7.62 -4.41
CA ALA A 45 -8.39 7.40 -3.21
C ALA A 45 -9.46 8.48 -3.02
N PRO A 46 -10.74 8.11 -2.90
CA PRO A 46 -11.75 9.07 -2.48
C PRO A 46 -11.51 9.48 -1.02
N THR A 47 -11.83 10.73 -0.69
CA THR A 47 -11.91 11.19 0.70
C THR A 47 -13.12 10.57 1.40
N GLU A 48 -13.15 10.64 2.72
CA GLU A 48 -14.29 10.17 3.52
C GLU A 48 -15.57 10.92 3.15
N THR A 49 -15.44 12.23 2.88
CA THR A 49 -16.54 13.07 2.42
C THR A 49 -17.00 12.69 1.01
N ASP A 50 -16.09 12.32 0.11
CA ASP A 50 -16.47 11.83 -1.23
C ASP A 50 -17.25 10.50 -1.13
N ILE A 51 -16.83 9.61 -0.23
CA ILE A 51 -17.51 8.33 -0.02
C ILE A 51 -18.95 8.56 0.47
N VAL A 52 -19.14 9.44 1.45
CA VAL A 52 -20.47 9.80 1.97
C VAL A 52 -21.32 10.48 0.90
N ALA A 53 -20.77 11.44 0.16
CA ALA A 53 -21.48 12.11 -0.93
C ALA A 53 -21.94 11.12 -2.02
N ARG A 54 -21.11 10.11 -2.36
CA ARG A 54 -21.48 9.04 -3.30
C ARG A 54 -22.59 8.14 -2.75
N LEU A 55 -22.61 7.88 -1.45
CA LEU A 55 -23.71 7.15 -0.80
C LEU A 55 -25.03 7.93 -0.87
N GLU A 56 -25.00 9.22 -0.52
CA GLU A 56 -26.17 10.10 -0.59
C GLU A 56 -26.72 10.23 -2.01
N ALA A 57 -25.82 10.34 -2.99
CA ALA A 57 -26.16 10.38 -4.41
C ALA A 57 -26.57 9.01 -4.98
N ARG A 58 -26.55 7.93 -4.19
CA ARG A 58 -26.80 6.55 -4.62
C ARG A 58 -25.94 6.13 -5.83
N ALA A 59 -24.68 6.55 -5.83
CA ALA A 59 -23.75 6.34 -6.94
C ALA A 59 -23.09 4.95 -6.94
N TYR A 60 -23.18 4.20 -5.85
CA TYR A 60 -22.64 2.84 -5.76
C TYR A 60 -23.64 1.81 -6.30
N GLY A 61 -23.17 0.90 -7.16
CA GLY A 61 -24.00 -0.16 -7.74
C GLY A 61 -24.28 -1.31 -6.76
N GLY A 62 -23.38 -1.52 -5.79
CA GLY A 62 -23.55 -2.48 -4.71
C GLY A 62 -22.47 -2.36 -3.65
N ARG A 63 -22.48 -3.29 -2.69
CA ARG A 63 -21.55 -3.29 -1.54
C ARG A 63 -20.08 -3.29 -1.95
N TYR A 64 -19.69 -4.00 -3.01
CA TYR A 64 -18.29 -4.05 -3.44
C TYR A 64 -17.71 -2.68 -3.79
N ASP A 65 -18.45 -1.85 -4.54
CA ASP A 65 -17.94 -0.55 -4.99
C ASP A 65 -17.61 0.36 -3.80
N LEU A 66 -18.47 0.35 -2.78
CA LEU A 66 -18.25 1.05 -1.52
C LEU A 66 -17.04 0.49 -0.77
N LEU A 67 -16.94 -0.83 -0.63
CA LEU A 67 -15.84 -1.46 0.11
C LEU A 67 -14.49 -1.23 -0.56
N ARG A 68 -14.44 -1.22 -1.89
CA ARG A 68 -13.25 -0.86 -2.65
C ARG A 68 -12.83 0.57 -2.37
N ASP A 69 -13.75 1.53 -2.48
CA ASP A 69 -13.47 2.94 -2.22
C ASP A 69 -13.02 3.17 -0.76
N LEU A 70 -13.62 2.46 0.20
CA LEU A 70 -13.20 2.45 1.59
C LEU A 70 -11.77 1.89 1.77
N ALA A 71 -11.43 0.80 1.10
CA ALA A 71 -10.08 0.25 1.12
C ALA A 71 -9.07 1.24 0.52
N LEU A 72 -9.38 1.87 -0.61
CA LEU A 72 -8.53 2.89 -1.24
C LEU A 72 -8.27 4.08 -0.31
N ASN A 73 -9.32 4.59 0.35
CA ASN A 73 -9.17 5.63 1.38
C ASN A 73 -8.21 5.19 2.49
N LEU A 74 -8.37 3.96 3.01
CA LEU A 74 -7.53 3.44 4.08
C LEU A 74 -6.08 3.21 3.66
N PHE A 75 -5.82 2.79 2.41
CA PHE A 75 -4.47 2.74 1.85
C PHE A 75 -3.85 4.14 1.79
N TRP A 76 -4.60 5.14 1.33
CA TRP A 76 -4.12 6.52 1.30
C TRP A 76 -3.86 7.07 2.71
N VAL A 77 -4.75 6.87 3.67
CA VAL A 77 -4.55 7.27 5.07
C VAL A 77 -3.27 6.65 5.64
N ASN A 78 -2.98 5.39 5.31
CA ASN A 78 -1.82 4.66 5.82
C ASN A 78 -0.60 4.72 4.87
N ARG A 79 -0.61 5.50 3.79
CA ARG A 79 0.40 5.46 2.71
C ARG A 79 1.85 5.51 3.20
N TYR A 80 2.16 6.39 4.15
CA TYR A 80 3.51 6.48 4.72
C TYR A 80 3.82 5.35 5.69
N ALA A 81 2.85 4.92 6.49
CA ALA A 81 3.05 3.76 7.36
C ALA A 81 3.29 2.49 6.53
N LEU A 82 2.54 2.28 5.45
CA LEU A 82 2.66 1.13 4.58
C LEU A 82 3.97 1.09 3.80
N THR A 83 4.48 2.25 3.36
CA THR A 83 5.66 2.32 2.48
C THR A 83 6.97 2.55 3.24
N MET A 84 6.96 3.30 4.34
CA MET A 84 8.18 3.72 5.03
C MET A 84 8.39 3.04 6.38
N TYR A 85 7.32 2.71 7.10
CA TYR A 85 7.44 2.38 8.52
C TYR A 85 6.89 1.00 8.90
N GLU A 86 7.40 0.48 10.00
CA GLU A 86 6.84 -0.64 10.73
C GLU A 86 6.39 -0.12 12.10
N LYS A 87 5.13 -0.36 12.44
CA LYS A 87 4.53 0.10 13.70
C LYS A 87 4.79 -0.93 14.79
N ARG A 88 5.43 -0.54 15.89
CA ARG A 88 5.74 -1.43 17.01
C ARG A 88 5.26 -0.84 18.33
N PRO A 89 4.24 -1.45 18.95
CA PRO A 89 3.86 -1.16 20.32
C PRO A 89 5.04 -1.35 21.27
N THR A 90 5.36 -0.32 22.05
CA THR A 90 6.51 -0.29 22.95
C THR A 90 6.11 0.41 24.24
N ARG A 91 6.57 -0.09 25.39
CA ARG A 91 6.39 0.60 26.67
C ARG A 91 7.17 1.90 26.67
N TRP A 92 6.61 2.95 27.23
CA TRP A 92 7.19 4.28 27.16
C TRP A 92 8.59 4.36 27.78
N ARG A 93 8.81 3.67 28.91
CA ARG A 93 10.13 3.57 29.55
C ARG A 93 11.22 2.97 28.64
N ASP A 94 10.83 2.09 27.73
CA ASP A 94 11.74 1.34 26.86
C ASP A 94 12.01 2.07 25.54
N VAL A 95 11.32 3.18 25.26
CA VAL A 95 11.53 3.98 24.05
C VAL A 95 12.85 4.76 24.15
N PRO A 96 13.83 4.51 23.26
CA PRO A 96 15.09 5.26 23.26
C PRO A 96 14.87 6.72 22.84
N ARG A 97 15.18 7.66 23.74
CA ARG A 97 14.93 9.11 23.53
C ARG A 97 16.00 9.81 22.70
N GLY A 98 17.22 9.28 22.65
CA GLY A 98 18.37 9.89 21.95
C GLY A 98 18.64 9.34 20.55
N ARG A 99 17.86 8.37 20.07
CA ARG A 99 18.05 7.75 18.75
C ARG A 99 17.43 8.60 17.64
N ASP A 100 18.12 8.69 16.51
CA ASP A 100 17.70 9.46 15.32
C ASP A 100 16.94 8.63 14.28
N ASP A 101 16.78 7.33 14.54
CA ASP A 101 16.18 6.33 13.66
C ASP A 101 14.85 5.78 14.19
N LEU A 102 14.33 6.34 15.28
CA LEU A 102 13.04 5.99 15.87
C LEU A 102 12.11 7.20 15.86
N PHE A 103 10.88 6.97 15.42
CA PHE A 103 9.93 8.04 15.18
C PHE A 103 8.61 7.80 15.89
N LEU A 104 7.88 8.89 16.18
CA LEU A 104 6.51 8.83 16.69
C LEU A 104 5.57 9.55 15.73
N PRO A 105 4.36 9.02 15.49
CA PRO A 105 3.37 9.74 14.74
C PRO A 105 2.86 10.92 15.58
N VAL A 106 2.60 12.03 14.90
CA VAL A 106 1.89 13.19 15.46
C VAL A 106 0.49 13.21 14.87
N PHE A 107 -0.50 13.28 15.74
CA PHE A 107 -1.90 13.38 15.37
C PHE A 107 -2.45 14.77 15.63
N ARG A 108 -3.44 15.14 14.82
CA ARG A 108 -4.37 16.21 15.14
C ARG A 108 -5.67 15.58 15.65
N PRO A 109 -6.42 16.28 16.53
CA PRO A 109 -7.74 15.84 16.92
C PRO A 109 -8.60 15.57 15.68
N TRP A 110 -9.15 14.36 15.60
CA TRP A 110 -10.03 13.94 14.51
C TRP A 110 -11.17 13.15 15.12
N ASP A 111 -12.39 13.52 14.75
CA ASP A 111 -13.60 12.79 15.07
C ASP A 111 -14.26 12.38 13.76
N GLY A 112 -14.47 11.07 13.60
CA GLY A 112 -15.07 10.46 12.42
C GLY A 112 -16.31 9.66 12.76
N GLU A 113 -16.92 9.86 13.93
CA GLU A 113 -18.08 9.08 14.38
C GLU A 113 -19.26 9.21 13.42
N GLU A 114 -19.64 10.44 13.03
CA GLU A 114 -20.72 10.70 12.08
C GLU A 114 -20.46 10.08 10.71
N LEU A 115 -19.24 10.26 10.17
CA LEU A 115 -18.83 9.68 8.89
C LEU A 115 -18.88 8.14 8.93
N THR A 116 -18.43 7.55 10.04
CA THR A 116 -18.47 6.10 10.23
C THR A 116 -19.91 5.59 10.25
N ALA A 117 -20.79 6.25 11.00
CA ALA A 117 -22.20 5.87 11.08
C ALA A 117 -22.91 5.99 9.73
N ALA A 118 -22.61 7.04 8.96
CA ALA A 118 -23.13 7.23 7.60
C ALA A 118 -22.68 6.11 6.66
N ILE A 119 -21.38 5.78 6.64
CA ILE A 119 -20.84 4.72 5.78
C ILE A 119 -21.40 3.35 6.17
N GLU A 120 -21.49 3.04 7.47
CA GLU A 120 -22.03 1.77 7.95
C GLU A 120 -23.52 1.61 7.61
N THR A 121 -24.31 2.67 7.76
CA THR A 121 -25.71 2.69 7.35
C THR A 121 -25.85 2.53 5.85
N GLY A 122 -25.03 3.25 5.07
CA GLY A 122 -24.98 3.16 3.62
C GLY A 122 -24.63 1.74 3.13
N TYR A 123 -23.63 1.11 3.75
CA TYR A 123 -23.25 -0.28 3.45
C TYR A 123 -24.43 -1.25 3.63
N ARG A 124 -25.14 -1.15 4.76
CA ARG A 124 -26.29 -2.03 5.06
C ARG A 124 -27.46 -1.82 4.11
N ALA A 125 -27.59 -0.63 3.52
CA ALA A 125 -28.64 -0.31 2.56
C ALA A 125 -28.32 -0.76 1.12
N LEU A 126 -27.05 -1.05 0.81
CA LEU A 126 -26.65 -1.52 -0.52
C LEU A 126 -26.90 -3.03 -0.68
N PRO A 127 -27.35 -3.47 -1.87
CA PRO A 127 -27.46 -4.88 -2.18
C PRO A 127 -26.06 -5.52 -2.25
N PRO A 128 -25.93 -6.81 -1.88
CA PRO A 128 -24.71 -7.56 -2.13
C PRO A 128 -24.33 -7.54 -3.61
N SER A 129 -23.03 -7.40 -3.90
CA SER A 129 -22.55 -7.35 -5.29
C SER A 129 -22.38 -8.75 -5.87
N TRP A 130 -21.78 -9.67 -5.11
CA TRP A 130 -21.59 -11.06 -5.53
C TRP A 130 -21.78 -12.08 -4.41
N ASP A 131 -21.08 -11.91 -3.28
CA ASP A 131 -21.12 -12.85 -2.15
C ASP A 131 -21.27 -12.11 -0.83
N GLU A 132 -22.49 -12.11 -0.30
CA GLU A 132 -22.85 -11.37 0.92
C GLU A 132 -21.96 -11.75 2.12
N GLY A 133 -21.65 -13.04 2.29
CA GLY A 133 -20.84 -13.50 3.43
C GLY A 133 -19.41 -12.97 3.41
N THR A 134 -18.77 -12.97 2.24
CA THR A 134 -17.42 -12.44 2.07
C THR A 134 -17.41 -10.91 2.15
N GLU A 135 -18.38 -10.24 1.54
CA GLU A 135 -18.54 -8.79 1.64
C GLU A 135 -18.74 -8.34 3.10
N ASP A 136 -19.56 -9.04 3.88
CA ASP A 136 -19.77 -8.76 5.30
C ASP A 136 -18.55 -9.04 6.17
N ARG A 137 -17.69 -9.97 5.75
CA ARG A 137 -16.40 -10.17 6.42
C ARG A 137 -15.44 -9.03 6.12
N ILE A 138 -15.34 -8.61 4.86
CA ILE A 138 -14.48 -7.49 4.43
C ILE A 138 -14.95 -6.19 5.11
N SER A 139 -16.26 -5.92 5.10
CA SER A 139 -16.84 -4.70 5.67
C SER A 139 -16.53 -4.57 7.16
N ARG A 140 -16.68 -5.64 7.94
CA ARG A 140 -16.31 -5.66 9.36
C ARG A 140 -14.85 -5.30 9.58
N ILE A 141 -13.94 -5.82 8.75
CA ILE A 141 -12.52 -5.51 8.87
C ILE A 141 -12.25 -4.04 8.53
N LEU A 142 -12.74 -3.57 7.38
CA LEU A 142 -12.47 -2.21 6.90
C LEU A 142 -13.12 -1.14 7.79
N LEU A 143 -14.38 -1.34 8.19
CA LEU A 143 -15.10 -0.40 9.08
C LEU A 143 -14.46 -0.33 10.46
N ASP A 144 -13.97 -1.46 10.99
CA ASP A 144 -13.27 -1.46 12.28
C ASP A 144 -11.93 -0.71 12.21
N VAL A 145 -11.21 -0.77 11.10
CA VAL A 145 -10.02 0.08 10.86
C VAL A 145 -10.42 1.54 10.70
N PHE A 146 -11.45 1.82 9.89
CA PHE A 146 -11.91 3.17 9.58
C PHE A 146 -12.39 3.92 10.82
N ARG A 147 -13.25 3.30 11.63
CA ARG A 147 -13.82 3.89 12.84
C ARG A 147 -12.75 4.35 13.83
N HIS A 148 -11.65 3.61 13.92
CA HIS A 148 -10.67 3.80 14.99
C HIS A 148 -9.38 4.46 14.55
N LYS A 149 -9.25 4.85 13.27
CA LYS A 149 -8.12 5.66 12.81
C LYS A 149 -8.08 6.99 13.59
N LYS A 150 -6.88 7.58 13.73
CA LYS A 150 -6.68 8.80 14.54
C LYS A 150 -6.39 10.04 13.70
N GLY A 151 -6.82 10.03 12.44
CA GLY A 151 -6.68 11.15 11.53
C GLY A 151 -7.32 10.88 10.17
N ALA A 152 -7.69 11.96 9.49
CA ALA A 152 -8.24 11.96 8.13
C ALA A 152 -7.21 11.59 7.04
N GLY A 153 -5.94 11.36 7.40
CA GLY A 153 -4.88 10.96 6.47
C GLY A 153 -4.18 12.10 5.71
N ALA A 154 -4.90 13.15 5.31
CA ALA A 154 -4.32 14.29 4.58
C ALA A 154 -3.22 15.02 5.38
N GLU A 155 -3.38 15.10 6.69
CA GLU A 155 -2.53 15.89 7.58
C GLU A 155 -1.27 15.14 8.07
N LEU A 156 -1.11 13.87 7.69
CA LEU A 156 0.00 13.05 8.16
C LEU A 156 1.27 13.39 7.38
N PRO A 157 2.33 13.94 8.01
CA PRO A 157 3.58 14.21 7.30
C PRO A 157 4.27 12.91 6.89
N ALA A 158 4.98 12.93 5.76
CA ALA A 158 5.81 11.81 5.31
C ALA A 158 6.91 11.51 6.35
N LEU A 159 7.64 12.54 6.77
CA LEU A 159 8.66 12.46 7.79
C LEU A 159 8.02 12.62 9.17
N LYS A 160 8.02 11.55 9.95
CA LYS A 160 7.62 11.59 11.36
C LYS A 160 8.75 12.20 12.21
N PRO A 161 8.45 12.96 13.27
CA PRO A 161 9.47 13.45 14.18
C PRO A 161 10.16 12.31 14.93
N THR A 162 11.43 12.49 15.27
CA THR A 162 12.12 11.58 16.18
C THR A 162 11.54 11.68 17.59
N VAL A 163 11.88 10.74 18.46
CA VAL A 163 11.46 10.78 19.88
C VAL A 163 11.96 12.06 20.57
N ALA A 164 13.18 12.52 20.26
CA ALA A 164 13.69 13.78 20.78
C ALA A 164 12.91 15.00 20.24
N GLU A 165 12.61 15.02 18.94
CA GLU A 165 11.91 16.13 18.29
C GLU A 165 10.47 16.28 18.80
N ILE A 166 9.74 15.19 18.95
CA ILE A 166 8.36 15.24 19.46
C ILE A 166 8.33 15.66 20.93
N LEU A 167 9.31 15.25 21.74
CA LEU A 167 9.44 15.66 23.14
C LEU A 167 9.77 17.14 23.34
N ALA A 168 10.31 17.82 22.32
CA ALA A 168 10.55 19.25 22.37
C ALA A 168 9.25 20.06 22.48
N ASP A 169 8.12 19.52 22.03
CA ASP A 169 6.79 20.05 22.31
C ASP A 169 5.92 18.98 23.00
N PRO A 170 5.76 19.03 24.33
CA PRO A 170 5.04 18.02 25.09
C PRO A 170 3.53 17.94 24.75
N LYS A 171 2.99 18.92 24.00
CA LYS A 171 1.57 18.94 23.60
C LYS A 171 1.29 18.10 22.34
N HIS A 172 2.31 17.62 21.64
CA HIS A 172 2.10 16.75 20.49
C HIS A 172 1.36 15.47 20.89
N LEU A 173 0.35 15.11 20.10
CA LEU A 173 -0.46 13.92 20.33
C LEU A 173 0.17 12.70 19.64
N THR A 174 0.30 11.60 20.36
CA THR A 174 0.71 10.30 19.83
C THR A 174 -0.24 9.18 20.26
N TYR A 175 -0.01 7.96 19.78
CA TYR A 175 -0.80 6.80 20.19
C TYR A 175 -0.56 6.44 21.65
N HIS A 176 -1.65 6.16 22.37
CA HIS A 176 -1.62 5.45 23.64
C HIS A 176 -2.58 4.25 23.56
N LEU A 177 -2.00 3.06 23.70
CA LEU A 177 -2.72 1.80 23.79
C LEU A 177 -3.09 1.54 25.26
N LEU A 178 -4.39 1.60 25.55
CA LEU A 178 -4.92 1.40 26.91
C LEU A 178 -4.89 -0.06 27.34
N ALA A 179 -4.85 -0.98 26.37
CA ALA A 179 -4.61 -2.40 26.60
C ALA A 179 -3.75 -2.92 25.45
N TRP A 180 -2.53 -3.33 25.78
CA TRP A 180 -1.64 -4.01 24.85
C TRP A 180 -1.69 -5.51 25.10
N ASP A 181 -1.98 -6.24 24.03
CA ASP A 181 -1.92 -7.70 23.98
C ASP A 181 -0.91 -8.08 22.88
N PRO A 182 0.27 -8.62 23.23
CA PRO A 182 1.25 -9.03 22.24
C PRO A 182 0.75 -10.16 21.33
N ASP A 183 -0.25 -10.92 21.79
CA ASP A 183 -0.86 -12.03 21.06
C ASP A 183 -2.13 -11.59 20.30
N TYR A 184 -2.37 -10.28 20.18
CA TYR A 184 -3.54 -9.76 19.47
C TYR A 184 -3.63 -10.36 18.04
N PRO A 185 -4.80 -10.87 17.65
CA PRO A 185 -4.96 -11.54 16.37
C PRO A 185 -4.51 -10.69 15.18
N GLY A 186 -3.99 -11.35 14.17
CA GLY A 186 -3.66 -10.72 12.89
C GLY A 186 -3.52 -11.79 11.82
N TYR A 187 -3.33 -11.34 10.59
CA TYR A 187 -3.18 -12.24 9.45
C TYR A 187 -1.69 -12.47 9.18
N GLY A 188 -1.26 -13.72 9.15
CA GLY A 188 0.07 -14.09 8.70
C GLY A 188 0.26 -13.82 7.19
N PRO A 189 1.49 -13.86 6.68
CA PRO A 189 1.75 -13.80 5.25
C PRO A 189 0.98 -14.87 4.45
N ASP A 190 0.93 -16.09 4.99
CA ASP A 190 0.24 -17.21 4.35
C ASP A 190 -1.28 -17.02 4.32
N ASP A 191 -1.88 -16.43 5.37
CA ASP A 191 -3.32 -16.11 5.35
C ASP A 191 -3.68 -15.19 4.17
N ILE A 192 -2.76 -14.28 3.82
CA ILE A 192 -2.96 -13.29 2.75
C ILE A 192 -2.65 -13.90 1.38
N ILE A 193 -1.53 -14.62 1.24
CA ILE A 193 -1.13 -15.24 -0.02
C ILE A 193 -2.11 -16.36 -0.42
N GLU A 194 -2.51 -17.18 0.55
CA GLU A 194 -3.38 -18.34 0.34
C GLU A 194 -4.88 -18.00 0.34
N SER A 195 -5.24 -16.74 0.58
CA SER A 195 -6.62 -16.28 0.40
C SER A 195 -7.08 -16.54 -1.01
N THR A 196 -8.19 -17.24 -1.18
CA THR A 196 -8.79 -17.46 -2.50
C THR A 196 -10.30 -17.28 -2.48
N HIS A 197 -10.85 -16.79 -3.59
CA HIS A 197 -12.27 -16.62 -3.79
C HIS A 197 -12.61 -16.84 -5.27
N ARG A 198 -13.84 -17.27 -5.56
CA ARG A 198 -14.29 -17.53 -6.95
C ARG A 198 -14.45 -16.25 -7.77
N VAL A 199 -14.71 -15.13 -7.08
CA VAL A 199 -14.78 -13.78 -7.65
C VAL A 199 -13.42 -13.11 -7.42
N PRO A 200 -12.62 -12.87 -8.48
CA PRO A 200 -11.29 -12.27 -8.37
C PRO A 200 -11.25 -10.95 -7.59
N GLU A 201 -12.25 -10.10 -7.79
CA GLU A 201 -12.39 -8.80 -7.13
C GLU A 201 -12.50 -8.93 -5.61
N LEU A 202 -13.31 -9.88 -5.13
CA LEU A 202 -13.44 -10.17 -3.70
C LEU A 202 -12.18 -10.85 -3.16
N GLU A 203 -11.47 -11.64 -3.97
CA GLU A 203 -10.19 -12.22 -3.58
C GLU A 203 -9.16 -11.12 -3.29
N ALA A 204 -9.01 -10.16 -4.22
CA ALA A 204 -8.11 -9.03 -4.08
C ALA A 204 -8.49 -8.15 -2.89
N LEU A 205 -9.78 -7.82 -2.74
CA LEU A 205 -10.25 -6.95 -1.67
C LEU A 205 -10.13 -7.61 -0.29
N THR A 206 -10.28 -8.94 -0.20
CA THR A 206 -10.01 -9.68 1.04
C THR A 206 -8.54 -9.58 1.45
N ARG A 207 -7.60 -9.74 0.50
CA ARG A 207 -6.16 -9.56 0.77
C ARG A 207 -5.85 -8.16 1.27
N GLN A 208 -6.39 -7.16 0.60
CA GLN A 208 -6.26 -5.75 0.97
C GLN A 208 -6.80 -5.46 2.38
N ALA A 209 -7.98 -5.97 2.72
CA ALA A 209 -8.57 -5.81 4.05
C ALA A 209 -7.69 -6.42 5.15
N MET A 210 -7.11 -7.60 4.92
CA MET A 210 -6.19 -8.24 5.86
C MET A 210 -4.89 -7.45 6.06
N VAL A 211 -4.33 -6.88 4.98
CA VAL A 211 -3.15 -6.00 5.09
C VAL A 211 -3.47 -4.74 5.90
N LEU A 212 -4.62 -4.12 5.64
CA LEU A 212 -5.07 -2.93 6.35
C LEU A 212 -5.36 -3.21 7.83
N HIS A 213 -5.95 -4.38 8.15
CA HIS A 213 -6.10 -4.84 9.52
C HIS A 213 -4.75 -4.90 10.24
N ASN A 214 -3.75 -5.49 9.60
CA ASN A 214 -2.41 -5.65 10.16
C ASN A 214 -1.67 -4.32 10.38
N GLN A 215 -2.16 -3.19 9.87
CA GLN A 215 -1.64 -1.87 10.24
C GLN A 215 -1.95 -1.47 11.68
N TYR A 216 -2.80 -2.24 12.37
CA TYR A 216 -3.26 -2.00 13.73
C TYR A 216 -3.42 -3.33 14.47
N ARG A 217 -2.32 -4.07 14.70
CA ARG A 217 -2.31 -5.34 15.44
C ARG A 217 -2.46 -5.14 16.95
N TRP A 218 -3.51 -4.44 17.36
CA TRP A 218 -3.92 -4.21 18.74
C TRP A 218 -5.41 -3.87 18.76
N ASP A 219 -6.00 -3.88 19.96
CA ASP A 219 -7.39 -3.46 20.13
C ASP A 219 -7.54 -1.96 19.83
N ARG A 220 -8.11 -1.69 18.66
CA ARG A 220 -8.32 -0.35 18.12
C ARG A 220 -9.34 0.47 18.93
N ALA A 221 -10.30 -0.18 19.58
CA ALA A 221 -11.26 0.47 20.47
C ALA A 221 -10.59 0.92 21.77
N LYS A 222 -9.52 0.24 22.19
CA LYS A 222 -8.69 0.59 23.36
C LYS A 222 -7.48 1.44 22.98
N THR A 223 -7.63 2.30 21.98
CA THR A 223 -6.59 3.22 21.52
C THR A 223 -7.08 4.66 21.56
N ARG A 224 -6.28 5.55 22.15
CA ARG A 224 -6.53 7.00 22.14
C ARG A 224 -5.30 7.77 21.69
N ALA A 225 -5.50 9.05 21.37
CA ALA A 225 -4.42 10.01 21.22
C ALA A 225 -4.15 10.67 22.59
N ILE A 226 -2.88 10.87 22.95
CA ILE A 226 -2.48 11.55 24.19
C ILE A 226 -1.28 12.45 23.93
N GLU A 227 -1.21 13.57 24.67
CA GLU A 227 -0.03 14.42 24.71
C GLU A 227 1.19 13.62 25.20
N VAL A 228 2.31 13.73 24.48
CA VAL A 228 3.55 13.01 24.82
C VAL A 228 4.06 13.36 26.22
N GLY A 229 3.83 14.60 26.69
CA GLY A 229 4.20 15.04 28.03
C GLY A 229 3.36 14.43 29.17
N LYS A 230 2.26 13.75 28.85
CA LYS A 230 1.38 13.07 29.83
C LYS A 230 1.59 11.55 29.87
N LEU A 231 2.56 11.04 29.11
CA LEU A 231 2.90 9.61 29.11
C LEU A 231 3.65 9.24 30.39
N HIS A 232 3.26 8.11 30.97
CA HIS A 232 3.90 7.47 32.11
C HIS A 232 4.73 6.27 31.63
N ASP A 233 5.68 5.83 32.44
CA ASP A 233 6.66 4.80 32.07
C ASP A 233 6.04 3.45 31.62
N ASP A 234 4.85 3.11 32.12
CA ASP A 234 4.13 1.88 31.76
C ASP A 234 3.10 2.05 30.63
N ASP A 235 2.91 3.27 30.12
CA ASP A 235 2.03 3.49 28.97
C ASP A 235 2.62 2.84 27.72
N PHE A 236 1.77 2.21 26.92
CA PHE A 236 2.17 1.66 25.62
C PHE A 236 1.93 2.68 24.51
N VAL A 237 2.98 2.99 23.75
CA VAL A 237 2.93 3.84 22.57
C VAL A 237 3.25 3.05 21.32
N VAL A 238 2.94 3.59 20.14
CA VAL A 238 3.27 2.97 18.86
C VAL A 238 4.46 3.68 18.23
N VAL A 239 5.62 3.03 18.27
CA VAL A 239 6.87 3.54 17.70
C VAL A 239 6.96 3.13 16.23
N PHE A 240 7.41 4.06 15.38
CA PHE A 240 7.57 3.84 13.95
C PHE A 240 9.05 3.60 13.66
N TYR A 241 9.35 2.36 13.27
CA TYR A 241 10.67 1.94 12.81
C TYR A 241 10.73 2.07 11.29
N PRO A 242 11.84 2.51 10.68
CA PRO A 242 12.03 2.38 9.24
C PRO A 242 11.88 0.90 8.83
N ARG A 243 11.21 0.65 7.71
CA ARG A 243 11.01 -0.73 7.21
C ARG A 243 12.32 -1.43 6.86
N ASN A 244 13.29 -0.66 6.36
CA ASN A 244 14.62 -1.14 5.99
C ASN A 244 15.62 0.02 5.99
N ASP A 245 16.88 -0.30 5.73
CA ASP A 245 17.97 0.67 5.69
C ASP A 245 17.80 1.71 4.57
N ASP A 246 17.24 1.33 3.41
CA ASP A 246 16.99 2.27 2.31
C ASP A 246 16.03 3.39 2.72
N VAL A 247 14.99 3.08 3.49
CA VAL A 247 14.08 4.10 4.05
C VAL A 247 14.82 5.00 5.03
N LEU A 248 15.63 4.44 5.93
CA LEU A 248 16.37 5.21 6.92
C LEU A 248 17.38 6.16 6.24
N GLU A 249 18.11 5.68 5.23
CA GLU A 249 19.02 6.49 4.42
C GLU A 249 18.28 7.60 3.67
N PHE A 250 17.10 7.31 3.12
CA PHE A 250 16.25 8.34 2.50
C PHE A 250 15.83 9.42 3.51
N ILE A 251 15.34 9.03 4.70
CA ILE A 251 14.96 9.98 5.75
C ILE A 251 16.16 10.86 6.16
N ARG A 252 17.33 10.26 6.40
CA ARG A 252 18.56 10.99 6.77
C ARG A 252 19.01 11.94 5.67
N ARG A 253 18.93 11.53 4.40
CA ARG A 253 19.29 12.36 3.24
C ARG A 253 18.41 13.59 3.14
N VAL A 254 17.09 13.41 3.21
CA VAL A 254 16.12 14.51 3.11
C VAL A 254 16.21 15.46 4.31
N ARG A 255 16.42 14.94 5.53
CA ARG A 255 16.55 15.76 6.75
C ARG A 255 17.89 16.49 6.87
N GLY A 256 18.98 15.82 6.52
CA GLY A 256 20.34 16.32 6.72
C GLY A 256 20.87 17.23 5.61
N GLY A 257 20.10 17.42 4.52
CA GLY A 257 20.51 18.24 3.37
C GLY A 257 21.82 17.80 2.70
N ARG A 258 22.32 16.59 2.98
CA ARG A 258 23.66 16.13 2.60
C ARG A 258 23.65 15.32 1.29
N ARG A 259 24.62 15.70 0.43
CA ARG A 259 25.04 15.17 -0.88
C ARG A 259 24.01 14.29 -1.59
N ALA A 260 23.34 14.88 -2.57
CA ALA A 260 22.77 14.16 -3.70
C ALA A 260 23.80 13.14 -4.21
N ARG A 261 23.34 11.91 -4.48
CA ARG A 261 24.16 10.92 -5.19
C ARG A 261 24.66 11.57 -6.49
N PRO A 262 25.85 11.19 -6.99
CA PRO A 262 26.27 11.57 -8.32
C PRO A 262 25.14 11.27 -9.29
N ARG A 263 24.57 12.32 -9.89
CA ARG A 263 23.41 12.21 -10.74
C ARG A 263 23.79 11.29 -11.90
N ARG A 264 23.01 10.24 -12.14
CA ARG A 264 23.19 9.45 -13.36
C ARG A 264 23.08 10.43 -14.53
N PRO A 265 24.00 10.42 -15.51
CA PRO A 265 23.92 11.35 -16.64
C PRO A 265 22.52 11.27 -17.25
N ALA A 266 21.94 12.44 -17.52
CA ALA A 266 20.60 12.52 -18.08
C ALA A 266 20.53 11.63 -19.33
N PRO A 267 19.48 10.80 -19.48
CA PRO A 267 19.27 10.08 -20.73
C PRO A 267 19.31 11.10 -21.88
N LEU A 268 20.02 10.77 -22.96
CA LEU A 268 19.97 11.60 -24.17
C LEU A 268 18.49 11.74 -24.58
N PRO A 269 18.06 12.94 -25.02
CA PRO A 269 16.69 13.14 -25.43
C PRO A 269 16.31 12.07 -26.47
N SER A 270 15.23 11.34 -26.22
CA SER A 270 14.69 10.41 -27.20
C SER A 270 13.97 11.22 -28.27
N TRP A 271 14.43 11.07 -29.50
CA TRP A 271 13.79 11.67 -30.65
C TRP A 271 12.92 10.60 -31.30
N ALA A 272 11.65 10.92 -31.54
CA ALA A 272 10.85 10.10 -32.43
C ALA A 272 11.58 10.07 -33.78
N PRO A 273 11.82 8.88 -34.35
CA PRO A 273 12.45 8.82 -35.64
C PRO A 273 11.55 9.54 -36.65
N GLU A 274 12.12 10.41 -37.50
CA GLU A 274 11.37 11.18 -38.51
C GLU A 274 10.49 10.27 -39.40
N ARG A 275 10.86 9.00 -39.53
CA ARG A 275 10.09 7.93 -40.16
C ARG A 275 10.24 6.66 -39.35
N PRO A 276 9.22 5.77 -39.32
CA PRO A 276 9.37 4.45 -38.74
C PRO A 276 10.64 3.78 -39.28
N TYR A 277 11.44 3.19 -38.39
CA TYR A 277 12.60 2.43 -38.84
C TYR A 277 12.11 1.29 -39.73
N PRO A 278 12.59 1.17 -40.98
CA PRO A 278 12.19 0.06 -41.82
C PRO A 278 12.64 -1.24 -41.13
N PRO A 279 11.83 -2.31 -41.20
CA PRO A 279 12.25 -3.61 -40.68
C PRO A 279 13.59 -3.97 -41.32
N ILE A 280 14.56 -4.31 -40.48
CA ILE A 280 15.87 -4.73 -40.95
C ILE A 280 15.86 -6.25 -41.08
N ASP A 281 15.91 -6.73 -42.31
CA ASP A 281 16.32 -8.11 -42.55
C ASP A 281 17.83 -8.19 -42.27
N VAL A 282 18.16 -8.72 -41.09
CA VAL A 282 19.54 -8.85 -40.61
C VAL A 282 20.38 -9.68 -41.57
N ARG A 283 19.79 -10.72 -42.18
CA ARG A 283 20.49 -11.62 -43.12
C ARG A 283 20.74 -10.96 -44.46
N ALA A 284 19.84 -10.10 -44.91
CA ALA A 284 19.99 -9.39 -46.18
C ALA A 284 20.88 -8.13 -46.07
N ARG A 285 20.89 -7.46 -44.90
CA ARG A 285 21.49 -6.13 -44.75
C ARG A 285 22.91 -6.13 -44.18
N PHE A 286 23.30 -7.13 -43.39
CA PHE A 286 24.61 -7.18 -42.75
C PHE A 286 25.46 -8.34 -43.30
N SER A 287 26.63 -8.01 -43.82
CA SER A 287 27.63 -8.99 -44.29
C SER A 287 28.37 -9.66 -43.12
N VAL A 288 28.46 -8.98 -41.98
CA VAL A 288 28.90 -9.55 -40.70
C VAL A 288 27.66 -9.78 -39.85
N MET A 289 27.30 -11.06 -39.67
CA MET A 289 26.16 -11.42 -38.82
C MET A 289 26.48 -11.00 -37.37
N PRO A 290 25.64 -10.18 -36.72
CA PRO A 290 25.80 -9.91 -35.30
C PRO A 290 25.68 -11.24 -34.56
N ARG A 291 26.69 -11.57 -33.76
CA ARG A 291 26.62 -12.70 -32.84
C ARG A 291 25.76 -12.25 -31.66
N LEU A 292 24.57 -12.82 -31.53
CA LEU A 292 23.81 -12.74 -30.28
C LEU A 292 24.64 -13.51 -29.24
N GLU A 293 25.41 -12.79 -28.42
CA GLU A 293 26.29 -13.43 -27.41
C GLU A 293 25.48 -14.21 -26.37
N SER A 294 24.27 -13.76 -26.07
CA SER A 294 23.29 -14.51 -25.28
C SER A 294 21.89 -13.94 -25.50
N LEU A 295 20.89 -14.81 -25.59
CA LEU A 295 19.49 -14.46 -25.38
C LEU A 295 18.99 -15.35 -24.24
N ALA A 296 19.07 -14.86 -23.00
CA ALA A 296 18.53 -15.56 -21.85
C ALA A 296 17.05 -15.17 -21.71
N VAL A 297 16.18 -15.91 -22.40
CA VAL A 297 14.73 -15.78 -22.24
C VAL A 297 14.13 -17.17 -22.09
N TYR A 298 13.46 -17.41 -20.96
CA TYR A 298 12.59 -18.57 -20.79
C TYR A 298 11.17 -18.21 -21.20
N LYS A 299 10.54 -19.09 -21.97
CA LYS A 299 9.08 -19.05 -22.09
C LYS A 299 8.52 -19.47 -20.73
N GLY A 300 7.73 -18.60 -20.11
CA GLY A 300 7.13 -18.89 -18.81
C GLY A 300 6.28 -20.16 -18.83
N GLU A 301 6.48 -21.00 -17.81
CA GLU A 301 5.74 -22.23 -17.57
C GLU A 301 4.44 -22.01 -16.79
N LEU A 302 4.29 -20.84 -16.14
CA LEU A 302 3.12 -20.51 -15.34
C LEU A 302 2.21 -19.53 -16.08
N VAL A 303 0.93 -19.89 -16.17
CA VAL A 303 -0.10 -19.05 -16.78
C VAL A 303 -0.67 -18.09 -15.74
N CYS A 304 -0.76 -16.81 -16.11
CA CYS A 304 -1.52 -15.77 -15.41
C CYS A 304 -2.62 -15.27 -16.34
N THR A 305 -3.86 -15.65 -16.05
CA THR A 305 -5.03 -15.15 -16.77
C THR A 305 -5.35 -13.70 -16.39
N ASN A 306 -6.29 -13.06 -17.09
CA ASN A 306 -6.81 -11.76 -16.65
C ASN A 306 -7.56 -11.84 -15.31
N ASP A 307 -8.19 -12.98 -14.99
CA ASP A 307 -8.82 -13.19 -13.68
C ASP A 307 -7.76 -13.29 -12.57
N ASP A 308 -6.63 -13.94 -12.82
CA ASP A 308 -5.50 -13.94 -11.88
C ASP A 308 -4.92 -12.55 -11.70
N LEU A 309 -4.88 -11.73 -12.76
CA LEU A 309 -4.45 -10.34 -12.68
C LEU A 309 -5.38 -9.52 -11.78
N ILE A 310 -6.70 -9.71 -11.91
CA ILE A 310 -7.71 -9.02 -11.08
C ILE A 310 -7.64 -9.48 -9.63
N ALA A 311 -7.47 -10.78 -9.40
CA ALA A 311 -7.27 -11.33 -8.05
C ALA A 311 -6.03 -10.76 -7.35
N ASN A 312 -5.08 -10.27 -8.13
CA ASN A 312 -3.88 -9.60 -7.65
C ASN A 312 -3.92 -8.08 -7.78
N THR A 313 -5.08 -7.46 -7.99
CA THR A 313 -5.19 -6.01 -8.22
C THR A 313 -4.52 -5.22 -7.09
N ALA A 314 -3.60 -4.33 -7.46
CA ALA A 314 -2.97 -3.42 -6.51
C ALA A 314 -3.92 -2.25 -6.14
N TYR A 315 -3.72 -1.70 -4.95
CA TYR A 315 -4.46 -0.52 -4.46
C TYR A 315 -4.35 0.72 -5.36
N CYS A 316 -3.34 0.80 -6.22
CA CYS A 316 -3.13 1.94 -7.12
C CYS A 316 -3.69 1.72 -8.55
N TRP A 317 -4.26 0.53 -8.83
CA TRP A 317 -4.75 0.18 -10.15
C TRP A 317 -6.20 0.64 -10.34
N SER A 318 -6.51 1.09 -11.56
CA SER A 318 -7.89 1.33 -11.95
C SER A 318 -8.66 0.01 -12.01
N PRO A 319 -9.91 -0.01 -11.54
CA PRO A 319 -10.77 -1.20 -11.64
C PRO A 319 -10.99 -1.54 -13.11
N MET A 320 -10.74 -2.80 -13.48
CA MET A 320 -11.04 -3.34 -14.81
C MET A 320 -11.43 -4.81 -14.68
N THR A 321 -12.42 -5.24 -15.46
CA THR A 321 -12.80 -6.63 -15.64
C THR A 321 -11.88 -7.33 -16.64
N GLY A 322 -11.88 -8.67 -16.64
CA GLY A 322 -10.98 -9.44 -17.51
C GLY A 322 -11.24 -9.16 -18.99
N LYS A 323 -12.51 -8.94 -19.36
CA LYS A 323 -12.94 -8.56 -20.71
C LYS A 323 -12.51 -7.16 -21.09
N GLU A 324 -12.51 -6.20 -20.16
CA GLU A 324 -12.02 -4.84 -20.44
C GLU A 324 -10.50 -4.83 -20.65
N ILE A 325 -9.76 -5.66 -19.89
CA ILE A 325 -8.32 -5.84 -20.08
C ILE A 325 -8.04 -6.44 -21.45
N GLU A 326 -8.76 -7.51 -21.81
CA GLU A 326 -8.65 -8.14 -23.12
C GLU A 326 -9.00 -7.17 -24.25
N ALA A 327 -10.13 -6.47 -24.17
CA ALA A 327 -10.55 -5.50 -25.19
C ALA A 327 -9.55 -4.34 -25.34
N LYS A 328 -8.93 -3.89 -24.24
CA LYS A 328 -7.97 -2.79 -24.25
C LYS A 328 -6.58 -3.20 -24.73
N THR A 329 -6.15 -4.43 -24.45
CA THR A 329 -4.76 -4.84 -24.63
C THR A 329 -4.55 -5.95 -25.66
N GLY A 330 -5.59 -6.70 -26.00
CA GLY A 330 -5.52 -7.94 -26.78
C GLY A 330 -4.86 -9.10 -26.03
N ILE A 331 -4.62 -8.96 -24.72
CA ILE A 331 -3.92 -9.98 -23.91
C ILE A 331 -4.94 -10.76 -23.08
N GLU A 332 -5.09 -12.04 -23.38
CA GLU A 332 -5.92 -12.99 -22.62
C GLU A 332 -5.16 -13.59 -21.41
N GLN A 333 -3.85 -13.86 -21.61
CA GLN A 333 -3.00 -14.47 -20.60
C GLN A 333 -1.54 -14.04 -20.73
N ARG A 334 -0.80 -14.14 -19.62
CA ARG A 334 0.63 -13.85 -19.50
C ARG A 334 1.34 -15.10 -19.01
N LEU A 335 2.58 -15.29 -19.43
CA LEU A 335 3.42 -16.41 -19.00
C LEU A 335 4.53 -15.91 -18.10
N TYR A 336 4.69 -16.52 -16.94
CA TYR A 336 5.73 -16.23 -15.94
C TYR A 336 6.60 -17.47 -15.72
N THR A 337 7.87 -17.24 -15.35
CA THR A 337 8.81 -18.31 -15.03
C THR A 337 9.37 -18.15 -13.62
N GLN A 338 9.46 -19.24 -12.87
CA GLN A 338 10.19 -19.31 -11.60
C GLN A 338 11.69 -19.55 -11.78
N LEU A 339 12.11 -19.84 -13.02
CA LEU A 339 13.50 -20.08 -13.35
C LEU A 339 14.27 -18.77 -13.33
N ASP A 340 15.41 -18.76 -12.64
CA ASP A 340 16.34 -17.65 -12.67
C ASP A 340 17.03 -17.60 -14.04
N LEU A 341 17.39 -16.39 -14.47
CA LEU A 341 18.22 -16.19 -15.65
C LEU A 341 19.67 -16.43 -15.23
N ASP A 342 20.14 -17.67 -15.31
CA ASP A 342 21.54 -18.04 -15.07
C ASP A 342 22.52 -17.34 -16.03
#